data_AF-A0A534ARI4-F1
#
_entry.id   AF-A0A534ARI4-F1
#
_cell.length_a   1.000
_cell.length_b   1.000
_cell.length_c   1.000
_cell.angle_alpha   90.00
_cell.angle_beta   90.00
_cell.angle_gamma   90.00
#
_symmetry.space_group_name_H-M   'P 1'
#
loop_
_entity.id
_entity.type
_entity.pdbx_description
1 polymer ?
#
loop_
_entity_poly.entity_id
_entity_poly.type
_entity_poly.pdbx_seq_one_letter_code
_entity_poly.pdbx_strand_id
1 'polypeptide(L)'
;MGLEATDLRSAGLAAPSRNAIAAALVSACLRGLAVFEREGLKPFIEEWRAVDALRGRPVAVSGADGTARGLARGVDLHGALLIETREGLRRFIAGDVTVRPRG
;
A
#
# COMPACT_ATOMS: atom_id res chain seq x y z
N MET A 1 -10.27 -2.13 16.06
CA MET A 1 -9.05 -1.41 16.50
C MET A 1 -8.23 -1.10 15.27
N GLY A 2 -7.88 0.18 15.04
CA GLY A 2 -6.88 0.54 14.04
C GLY A 2 -5.49 0.07 14.48
N LEU A 3 -4.53 0.06 13.56
CA LEU A 3 -3.12 -0.13 13.95
C LEU A 3 -2.72 1.01 14.90
N GLU A 4 -1.96 0.68 15.95
CA GLU A 4 -1.35 1.72 16.79
C GLU A 4 -0.33 2.50 15.96
N ALA A 5 -0.29 3.82 16.15
CA ALA A 5 0.72 4.66 15.53
C ALA A 5 2.10 4.37 16.15
N THR A 6 3.14 4.43 15.33
CA THR A 6 4.55 4.36 15.76
C THR A 6 5.35 5.48 15.09
N ASP A 7 6.63 5.61 15.44
CA ASP A 7 7.54 6.62 14.90
C ASP A 7 8.86 6.00 14.42
N LEU A 8 9.60 6.73 13.59
CA LEU A 8 10.85 6.23 12.98
C LEU A 8 11.94 5.91 14.01
N ARG A 9 11.98 6.62 15.15
CA ARG A 9 12.94 6.34 16.22
C ARG A 9 12.59 5.03 16.91
N SER A 10 11.32 4.82 17.23
CA SER A 10 10.80 3.55 17.77
C SER A 10 11.00 2.39 16.80
N ALA A 11 11.03 2.66 15.49
CA ALA A 11 11.37 1.69 14.43
C ALA A 11 12.88 1.45 14.23
N GLY A 12 13.75 2.04 15.06
CA GLY A 12 15.20 1.79 15.06
C GLY A 12 16.05 2.83 14.33
N LEU A 13 15.48 3.92 13.82
CA LEU A 13 16.25 5.00 13.20
C LEU A 13 16.82 5.93 14.27
N ALA A 14 18.12 5.86 14.53
CA ALA A 14 18.77 6.67 15.55
C ALA A 14 18.81 8.16 15.14
N ALA A 15 18.15 9.01 15.96
CA ALA A 15 18.20 10.48 15.91
C ALA A 15 18.13 11.10 14.49
N PRO A 16 17.08 10.81 13.70
CA PRO A 16 17.06 11.28 12.33
C PRO A 16 16.89 12.79 12.24
N SER A 17 17.68 13.43 11.38
CA SER A 17 17.39 14.79 10.94
C SER A 17 16.11 14.80 10.13
N ARG A 18 15.08 15.50 10.63
CA ARG A 18 13.80 15.68 9.91
C ARG A 18 14.01 16.20 8.49
N ASN A 19 14.93 17.17 8.34
CA ASN A 19 15.24 17.76 7.04
C ASN A 19 15.95 16.75 6.12
N ALA A 20 16.82 15.89 6.67
CA ALA A 20 17.48 14.85 5.87
C ALA A 20 16.47 13.81 5.37
N ILE A 21 15.54 13.35 6.22
CA ILE A 21 14.45 12.45 5.80
C ILE A 21 13.60 13.13 4.73
N ALA A 22 13.16 14.36 4.96
CA ALA A 22 12.32 15.08 4.01
C ALA A 22 13.02 15.25 2.65
N ALA A 23 14.30 15.65 2.65
CA ALA A 23 15.09 15.77 1.42
C ALA A 23 15.24 14.43 0.69
N ALA A 24 15.51 13.35 1.41
CA ALA A 24 15.62 12.01 0.84
C ALA A 24 14.30 11.53 0.23
N LEU A 25 13.18 11.73 0.95
CA LEU A 25 11.84 11.40 0.50
C LEU A 25 11.45 12.19 -0.76
N VAL A 26 11.61 13.52 -0.74
CA VAL A 26 11.31 14.38 -1.90
C VAL A 26 12.15 13.98 -3.10
N SER A 27 13.45 13.73 -2.90
CA SER A 27 14.34 13.30 -3.97
C SER A 27 13.93 11.94 -4.56
N ALA A 28 13.51 10.99 -3.72
CA ALA A 28 12.99 9.70 -4.16
C ALA A 28 11.67 9.85 -4.93
N CYS A 29 10.74 10.70 -4.43
CA CYS A 29 9.49 11.00 -5.10
C CYS A 29 9.71 11.65 -6.47
N LEU A 30 10.61 12.64 -6.60
CA LEU A 30 10.88 13.29 -7.88
C LEU A 30 11.43 12.30 -8.91
N ARG A 31 12.37 11.43 -8.52
CA ARG A 31 12.87 10.36 -9.40
C ARG A 31 11.76 9.37 -9.78
N GLY A 32 10.96 8.96 -8.81
CA GLY A 32 9.84 8.04 -9.02
C GLY A 32 8.78 8.62 -9.95
N LEU A 33 8.38 9.89 -9.76
CA LEU A 33 7.39 10.57 -10.57
C LEU A 33 7.82 10.69 -12.04
N ALA A 34 9.09 11.01 -12.30
CA ALA A 34 9.62 11.07 -13.67
C ALA A 34 9.58 9.70 -14.41
N VAL A 35 9.67 8.60 -13.67
CA VAL A 35 9.51 7.24 -14.22
C VAL A 35 8.02 6.91 -14.37
N PHE A 36 7.23 7.19 -13.34
CA PHE A 36 5.80 6.90 -13.30
C PHE A 36 5.01 7.62 -14.40
N GLU A 37 5.35 8.87 -14.72
CA GLU A 37 4.71 9.64 -15.79
C GLU A 37 4.79 8.92 -17.16
N ARG A 38 5.90 8.21 -17.42
CA ARG A 38 6.15 7.55 -18.70
C ARG A 38 5.69 6.10 -18.72
N GLU A 39 5.81 5.40 -17.59
CA GLU A 39 5.70 3.93 -17.53
C GLU A 39 4.60 3.43 -16.58
N GLY A 40 3.95 4.35 -15.86
CA GLY A 40 2.98 4.02 -14.82
C GLY A 40 3.59 3.23 -13.67
N LEU A 41 2.80 2.36 -13.04
CA LEU A 41 3.22 1.59 -11.86
C LEU A 41 4.13 0.41 -12.19
N LYS A 42 4.23 0.01 -13.45
CA LYS A 42 4.92 -1.22 -13.88
C LYS A 42 6.36 -1.33 -13.35
N PRO A 43 7.21 -0.30 -13.38
CA PRO A 43 8.60 -0.40 -12.87
C PRO A 43 8.68 -0.61 -11.36
N PHE A 44 7.62 -0.26 -10.62
CA PHE A 44 7.57 -0.28 -9.16
C PHE A 44 6.90 -1.54 -8.59
N ILE A 45 6.23 -2.33 -9.44
CA ILE A 45 5.34 -3.40 -8.97
C ILE A 45 6.10 -4.50 -8.23
N GLU A 46 7.33 -4.83 -8.64
CA GLU A 46 8.13 -5.86 -7.98
C GLU A 46 8.67 -5.39 -6.62
N GLU A 47 9.14 -4.14 -6.54
CA GLU A 47 9.56 -3.54 -5.27
C GLU A 47 8.38 -3.49 -4.29
N TRP A 48 7.21 -3.04 -4.76
CA TRP A 48 5.98 -3.04 -3.96
C TRP A 48 5.66 -4.44 -3.43
N ARG A 49 5.66 -5.45 -4.30
CA ARG A 49 5.33 -6.84 -3.96
C ARG A 49 6.26 -7.43 -2.91
N ALA A 50 7.53 -7.03 -2.89
CA ALA A 50 8.51 -7.50 -1.93
C ALA A 50 8.24 -6.98 -0.50
N VAL A 51 7.59 -5.83 -0.37
CA VAL A 51 7.33 -5.16 0.92
C VAL A 51 5.83 -5.01 1.25
N ASP A 52 4.96 -5.69 0.49
CA ASP A 52 3.50 -5.60 0.67
C ASP A 52 3.07 -6.24 1.99
N ALA A 53 2.78 -5.38 2.98
CA ALA A 53 2.39 -5.79 4.32
C ALA A 53 1.01 -6.49 4.42
N LEU A 54 0.20 -6.42 3.35
CA LEU A 54 -1.15 -7.00 3.31
C LEU A 54 -1.19 -8.29 2.50
N ARG A 55 -0.28 -8.48 1.54
CA ARG A 55 -0.29 -9.65 0.65
C ARG A 55 -0.33 -10.96 1.43
N GLY A 56 -1.25 -11.85 1.04
CA GLY A 56 -1.48 -13.14 1.68
C GLY A 56 -2.18 -13.05 3.03
N ARG A 57 -2.64 -11.88 3.47
CA ARG A 57 -3.36 -11.72 4.75
C ARG A 57 -4.86 -11.58 4.53
N PRO A 58 -5.70 -12.12 5.44
CA PRO A 58 -7.12 -11.85 5.43
C PRO A 58 -7.37 -10.36 5.68
N VAL A 59 -8.20 -9.75 4.83
CA VAL A 59 -8.56 -8.33 4.94
C VAL A 59 -10.05 -8.14 4.79
N ALA A 60 -10.54 -7.04 5.35
CA ALA A 60 -11.85 -6.48 5.03
C ALA A 60 -11.66 -5.14 4.30
N VAL A 61 -12.33 -5.00 3.16
CA VAL A 61 -12.34 -3.77 2.37
C VAL A 61 -13.76 -3.22 2.37
N SER A 62 -13.95 -2.07 2.98
CA SER A 62 -15.24 -1.37 3.05
C SER A 62 -15.26 -0.21 2.05
N GLY A 63 -16.28 -0.13 1.19
CA GLY A 63 -16.52 0.99 0.27
C GLY A 63 -18.03 1.26 0.12
N ALA A 64 -18.43 2.00 -0.92
CA ALA A 64 -19.82 2.39 -1.16
C ALA A 64 -20.79 1.18 -1.23
N ASP A 65 -20.36 0.08 -1.84
CA ASP A 65 -21.17 -1.13 -2.03
C ASP A 65 -21.11 -2.10 -0.84
N GLY A 66 -20.66 -1.63 0.33
CA GLY A 66 -20.54 -2.41 1.55
C GLY A 66 -19.12 -2.98 1.77
N THR A 67 -19.02 -4.08 2.50
CA THR A 67 -17.73 -4.65 2.94
C THR A 67 -17.45 -5.99 2.28
N ALA A 68 -16.40 -6.04 1.47
CA ALA A 68 -15.83 -7.28 0.96
C ALA A 68 -14.81 -7.87 1.95
N ARG A 69 -14.74 -9.20 2.01
CA ARG A 69 -13.79 -9.93 2.87
C ARG A 69 -13.12 -11.02 2.05
N GLY A 70 -11.81 -11.17 2.23
CA GLY A 70 -11.03 -12.14 1.47
C GLY A 70 -9.55 -12.03 1.76
N LEU A 71 -8.74 -12.68 0.92
CA LEU A 71 -7.28 -12.66 1.00
C LEU A 71 -6.75 -11.52 0.13
N ALA A 72 -5.91 -10.65 0.67
CA ALA A 72 -5.23 -9.64 -0.14
C ALA A 72 -4.20 -10.31 -1.06
N ARG A 73 -4.28 -10.03 -2.36
CA ARG A 73 -3.37 -10.56 -3.40
C ARG A 73 -2.41 -9.50 -3.94
N GLY A 74 -2.36 -8.34 -3.29
CA GLY A 74 -1.54 -7.19 -3.64
C GLY A 74 -2.30 -6.21 -4.55
N VAL A 75 -1.56 -5.39 -5.28
CA VAL A 75 -2.11 -4.42 -6.24
C VAL A 75 -1.82 -4.84 -7.69
N ASP A 76 -2.68 -4.44 -8.62
CA ASP A 76 -2.42 -4.57 -10.06
C ASP A 76 -1.65 -3.37 -10.63
N LEU A 77 -1.37 -3.39 -11.94
CA LEU A 77 -0.61 -2.34 -12.63
C LEU A 77 -1.33 -0.99 -12.71
N HIS A 78 -2.62 -0.94 -12.36
CA HIS A 78 -3.39 0.29 -12.26
C HIS A 78 -3.53 0.77 -10.80
N GLY A 79 -2.87 0.09 -9.86
CA GLY A 79 -2.93 0.41 -8.44
C GLY A 79 -4.22 -0.07 -7.74
N ALA A 80 -5.04 -0.92 -8.39
CA ALA A 80 -6.22 -1.47 -7.74
C ALA A 80 -5.82 -2.57 -6.75
N LEU A 81 -6.36 -2.52 -5.53
CA LEU A 81 -6.20 -3.59 -4.55
C LEU A 81 -6.98 -4.84 -5.00
N LEU A 82 -6.32 -5.99 -4.98
CA LEU A 82 -6.86 -7.28 -5.38
C LEU A 82 -7.21 -8.11 -4.14
N ILE A 83 -8.48 -8.50 -4.02
CA ILE A 83 -8.98 -9.36 -2.95
C ILE A 83 -9.56 -10.64 -3.53
N GLU A 84 -9.03 -11.78 -3.11
CA GLU A 84 -9.61 -13.09 -3.41
C GLU A 84 -10.73 -13.39 -2.40
N THR A 85 -11.97 -13.40 -2.89
CA THR A 85 -13.17 -13.77 -2.12
C THR A 85 -13.67 -15.15 -2.53
N ARG A 86 -14.76 -15.62 -1.89
CA ARG A 86 -15.44 -16.85 -2.30
C ARG A 86 -16.05 -16.78 -3.72
N GLU A 87 -16.29 -15.58 -4.22
CA GLU A 87 -16.85 -15.31 -5.55
C GLU A 87 -15.75 -15.12 -6.62
N GLY A 88 -14.47 -15.17 -6.21
CA GLY A 88 -13.32 -14.97 -7.08
C GLY A 88 -12.52 -13.71 -6.76
N LEU A 89 -11.65 -13.31 -7.70
CA LEU A 89 -10.79 -12.14 -7.54
C LEU A 89 -11.57 -10.85 -7.82
N ARG A 90 -11.62 -9.97 -6.82
CA ARG A 90 -12.25 -8.65 -6.91
C ARG A 90 -11.21 -7.53 -6.88
N ARG A 91 -11.42 -6.52 -7.72
CA ARG A 91 -10.62 -5.29 -7.79
C ARG A 91 -11.29 -4.15 -7.04
N PHE A 92 -10.49 -3.39 -6.29
CA PHE A 92 -10.92 -2.19 -5.57
C PHE A 92 -10.00 -1.03 -5.96
N ILE A 93 -10.53 -0.01 -6.63
CA ILE A 93 -9.79 1.21 -6.93
C ILE A 93 -9.88 2.14 -5.72
N ALA A 94 -8.74 2.71 -5.31
CA ALA A 94 -8.68 3.60 -4.15
C ALA A 94 -9.41 4.93 -4.44
N GLY A 95 -10.20 5.37 -3.47
CA GLY A 95 -10.99 6.61 -3.47
C GLY A 95 -11.79 6.72 -2.18
N ASP A 96 -12.55 5.67 -1.86
CA ASP A 96 -13.42 5.60 -0.66
C ASP A 96 -13.30 4.26 0.09
N VAL A 97 -12.18 3.54 -0.06
CA VAL A 97 -12.01 2.21 0.56
C VAL A 97 -11.19 2.24 1.84
N THR A 98 -11.75 1.68 2.91
CA THR A 98 -11.00 1.40 4.15
C THR A 98 -10.57 -0.06 4.16
N VAL A 99 -9.26 -0.31 4.28
CA VAL A 99 -8.69 -1.66 4.35
C VAL A 99 -8.26 -1.94 5.78
N ARG A 100 -8.68 -3.08 6.33
CA ARG A 100 -8.26 -3.54 7.66
C ARG A 100 -7.74 -4.97 7.60
N PRO A 101 -6.51 -5.23 8.08
CA PRO A 101 -6.09 -6.59 8.38
C PRO A 101 -7.06 -7.23 9.37
N ARG A 102 -7.37 -8.51 9.17
CA ARG A 102 -8.02 -9.30 10.22
C ARG A 102 -6.93 -10.04 10.98
N GLY A 103 -6.85 -9.73 12.27
CA GLY A 103 -6.14 -10.57 13.25
C GLY A 103 -6.89 -11.87 13.47
#